data_AF-A0A2V8MXJ3-F1
#
_entry.id   AF-A0A2V8MXJ3-F1
#
_cell.length_a   1.000
_cell.length_b   1.000
_cell.length_c   1.000
_cell.angle_alpha   90.00
_cell.angle_beta   90.00
_cell.angle_gamma   90.00
#
_symmetry.space_group_name_H-M   'P 1'
#
loop_
_entity.id
_entity.type
_entity.pdbx_description
1 polymer ?
#
loop_
_entity_poly.entity_id
_entity_poly.type
_entity_poly.pdbx_seq_one_letter_code
_entity_poly.pdbx_strand_id
1 'polypeptide(L)'
;ELAKQQGAGVNLIAHDAARALPFADAGFDRVLVDAPCTGTGTLRHNPEIRWRLQPSDIDELAQKQKSILANASAAVRRGGRLIYSTCSVEPEENEDVVRDFLSKHANFHPISLDAPVDLQTESGTIRTWPHRQQTDGFFVAGFEREK
;
A
#
# COMPACT_ATOMS: atom_id res chain seq x y z
N GLU A 1 -9.75 -17.25 -15.42
CA GLU A 1 -11.07 -17.46 -14.76
C GLU A 1 -11.57 -16.29 -13.89
N LEU A 2 -10.72 -15.39 -13.38
CA LEU A 2 -11.14 -14.23 -12.57
C LEU A 2 -11.93 -13.14 -13.32
N ALA A 3 -11.94 -13.12 -14.65
CA ALA A 3 -12.64 -12.10 -15.45
C ALA A 3 -14.18 -12.26 -15.47
N LYS A 4 -14.74 -13.35 -14.92
CA LYS A 4 -16.18 -13.66 -15.02
C LYS A 4 -17.04 -13.11 -13.87
N GLN A 5 -16.45 -12.46 -12.88
CA GLN A 5 -17.19 -11.86 -11.74
C GLN A 5 -17.11 -10.32 -11.75
N GLN A 6 -17.25 -9.66 -12.90
CA GLN A 6 -17.27 -8.20 -12.92
C GLN A 6 -18.66 -7.65 -12.62
N GLY A 7 -18.76 -6.93 -11.51
CA GLY A 7 -19.75 -5.87 -11.35
C GLY A 7 -19.51 -4.76 -12.39
N ALA A 8 -20.57 -4.06 -12.78
CA ALA A 8 -20.51 -3.00 -13.80
C ALA A 8 -19.51 -1.89 -13.42
N GLY A 9 -18.65 -1.49 -14.37
CA GLY A 9 -17.80 -0.29 -14.26
C GLY A 9 -16.30 -0.49 -14.03
N VAL A 10 -15.76 -1.72 -14.14
CA VAL A 10 -14.33 -2.00 -13.93
C VAL A 10 -13.60 -2.21 -15.25
N ASN A 11 -12.58 -1.39 -15.53
CA ASN A 11 -11.67 -1.61 -16.66
C ASN A 11 -10.41 -2.34 -16.18
N LEU A 12 -10.19 -3.56 -16.68
CA LEU A 12 -9.00 -4.34 -16.33
C LEU A 12 -7.87 -4.10 -17.33
N ILE A 13 -6.67 -3.89 -16.79
CA ILE A 13 -5.43 -3.84 -17.57
C ILE A 13 -4.39 -4.77 -16.95
N ALA A 14 -3.63 -5.47 -17.78
CA ALA A 14 -2.46 -6.21 -17.35
C ALA A 14 -1.22 -5.32 -17.56
N HIS A 15 -0.63 -4.85 -16.47
CA HIS A 15 0.53 -3.95 -16.51
C HIS A 15 1.45 -4.16 -15.31
N ASP A 16 2.74 -3.89 -15.49
CA ASP A 16 3.72 -3.86 -14.40
C ASP A 16 3.69 -2.50 -13.72
N ALA A 17 3.07 -2.43 -12.54
CA ALA A 17 2.94 -1.18 -11.78
C ALA A 17 4.29 -0.63 -11.25
N ALA A 18 5.37 -1.42 -11.30
CA ALA A 18 6.71 -0.91 -11.02
C ALA A 18 7.28 -0.06 -12.17
N ARG A 19 6.56 0.04 -13.30
CA ARG A 19 6.84 0.95 -14.41
C ARG A 19 5.78 2.06 -14.50
N ALA A 20 6.07 3.09 -15.29
CA ALA A 20 5.12 4.15 -15.58
C ALA A 20 3.76 3.58 -16.01
N LEU A 21 2.69 4.05 -15.37
CA LEU A 21 1.35 3.54 -15.60
C LEU A 21 0.79 4.08 -16.94
N PRO A 22 -0.03 3.30 -17.67
CA PRO A 22 -0.58 3.69 -18.96
C PRO A 22 -1.81 4.60 -18.82
N PHE A 23 -1.77 5.51 -17.86
CA PHE A 23 -2.87 6.44 -17.56
C PHE A 23 -2.42 7.87 -17.82
N ALA A 24 -3.38 8.75 -18.09
CA ALA A 24 -3.10 10.18 -18.11
C ALA A 24 -2.63 10.63 -16.72
N ASP A 25 -1.62 11.50 -16.69
CA ASP A 25 -1.19 12.16 -15.46
C ASP A 25 -2.39 12.84 -14.80
N ALA A 26 -2.49 12.70 -13.48
CA ALA A 26 -3.55 13.32 -12.68
C ALA A 26 -4.99 12.93 -13.11
N GLY A 27 -5.20 11.68 -13.55
CA GLY A 27 -6.49 11.19 -14.03
C GLY A 27 -7.49 10.71 -12.97
N PHE A 28 -7.05 10.39 -11.75
CA PHE A 28 -7.91 9.72 -10.76
C PHE A 28 -8.12 10.51 -9.47
N ASP A 29 -9.38 10.57 -9.01
CA ASP A 29 -9.74 11.10 -7.69
C ASP A 29 -9.10 10.33 -6.54
N ARG A 30 -9.03 9.00 -6.66
CA ARG A 30 -8.60 8.07 -5.63
C ARG A 30 -7.77 6.96 -6.27
N VAL A 31 -6.64 6.64 -5.66
CA VAL A 31 -5.75 5.54 -6.07
C VAL A 31 -5.46 4.68 -4.85
N LEU A 32 -5.60 3.37 -5.00
CA LEU A 32 -5.23 2.38 -3.97
C LEU A 32 -4.05 1.56 -4.50
N VAL A 33 -3.00 1.50 -3.69
CA VAL A 33 -1.85 0.62 -3.87
C VAL A 33 -1.90 -0.42 -2.75
N ASP A 34 -2.48 -1.58 -3.07
CA ASP A 34 -2.31 -2.78 -2.25
C ASP A 34 -1.06 -3.50 -2.75
N ALA A 35 0.04 -3.32 -2.03
CA ALA A 35 1.36 -3.62 -2.56
C ALA A 35 1.76 -5.08 -2.33
N PRO A 36 2.48 -5.71 -3.28
CA PRO A 36 3.09 -7.01 -3.02
C PRO A 36 4.08 -6.87 -1.86
N CYS A 37 3.92 -7.70 -0.84
CA CYS A 37 4.72 -7.67 0.38
C CYS A 37 5.02 -9.10 0.86
N THR A 38 5.84 -9.20 1.91
CA THR A 38 6.24 -10.50 2.47
C THR A 38 5.08 -11.28 3.10
N GLY A 39 3.99 -10.59 3.45
CA GLY A 39 2.81 -11.20 4.06
C GLY A 39 3.03 -11.68 5.50
N THR A 40 4.06 -11.19 6.21
CA THR A 40 4.37 -11.61 7.59
C THR A 40 3.23 -11.36 8.57
N GLY A 41 2.31 -10.44 8.26
CA GLY A 41 1.08 -10.24 9.03
C GLY A 41 0.05 -11.37 8.90
N THR A 42 0.17 -12.22 7.88
CA THR A 42 -0.80 -13.28 7.54
C THR A 42 -0.38 -14.68 7.98
N LEU A 43 0.70 -14.82 8.76
CA LEU A 43 1.26 -16.11 9.19
C LEU A 43 0.26 -17.07 9.82
N ARG A 44 -0.84 -16.57 10.41
CA ARG A 44 -1.92 -17.38 10.97
C ARG A 44 -2.64 -18.21 9.89
N HIS A 45 -2.89 -17.60 8.73
CA HIS A 45 -3.59 -18.24 7.62
C HIS A 45 -2.63 -18.84 6.59
N ASN A 46 -1.41 -18.30 6.48
CA ASN A 46 -0.37 -18.73 5.54
C ASN A 46 0.92 -19.12 6.30
N PRO A 47 0.91 -20.22 7.09
CA PRO A 47 2.03 -20.59 7.95
C PRO A 47 3.31 -20.97 7.19
N GLU A 48 3.20 -21.29 5.90
CA GLU A 48 4.31 -21.62 5.02
C GLU A 48 5.24 -20.43 4.72
N ILE A 49 4.76 -19.19 4.88
CA ILE A 49 5.57 -17.97 4.75
C ILE A 49 6.79 -18.04 5.68
N ARG A 50 6.62 -18.55 6.91
CA ARG A 50 7.71 -18.70 7.90
C ARG A 50 8.90 -19.50 7.38
N TRP A 51 8.67 -20.45 6.46
CA TRP A 51 9.72 -21.34 5.95
C TRP A 51 10.31 -20.87 4.63
N ARG A 52 9.58 -20.06 3.86
CA ARG A 52 10.02 -19.56 2.56
C ARG A 52 10.73 -18.22 2.65
N LEU A 53 10.23 -17.35 3.53
CA LEU A 53 10.71 -15.98 3.67
C LEU A 53 12.20 -15.95 3.99
N GLN A 54 12.95 -15.26 3.13
CA GLN A 54 14.35 -14.90 3.37
C GLN A 54 14.44 -13.42 3.76
N PRO A 55 15.43 -13.03 4.58
CA PRO A 55 15.63 -11.61 4.91
C PRO A 55 15.79 -10.70 3.68
N SER A 56 16.40 -11.20 2.60
CA SER A 56 16.54 -10.47 1.34
C SER A 56 15.20 -10.14 0.68
N ASP A 57 14.16 -10.94 0.90
CA ASP A 57 12.85 -10.72 0.31
C ASP A 57 12.20 -9.43 0.82
N ILE A 58 12.44 -9.08 2.11
CA ILE A 58 11.93 -7.84 2.72
C ILE A 58 12.48 -6.63 1.97
N ASP A 59 13.80 -6.58 1.77
CA ASP A 59 14.46 -5.47 1.08
C ASP A 59 14.04 -5.38 -0.40
N GLU A 60 14.00 -6.52 -1.10
CA GLU A 60 13.59 -6.56 -2.51
C GLU A 60 12.15 -6.10 -2.70
N LEU A 61 11.22 -6.55 -1.84
CA LEU A 61 9.82 -6.15 -1.90
C LEU A 61 9.63 -4.70 -1.48
N ALA A 62 10.34 -4.20 -0.47
CA ALA A 62 10.31 -2.79 -0.08
C ALA A 62 10.74 -1.87 -1.24
N GLN A 63 11.78 -2.24 -2.01
CA GLN A 63 12.19 -1.47 -3.20
C GLN A 63 11.13 -1.49 -4.31
N LYS A 64 10.48 -2.64 -4.50
CA LYS A 64 9.38 -2.77 -5.46
C LYS A 64 8.17 -1.94 -5.04
N GLN A 65 7.82 -1.94 -3.76
CA GLN A 65 6.75 -1.13 -3.17
C GLN A 65 6.99 0.36 -3.38
N LYS A 66 8.21 0.85 -3.12
CA LYS A 66 8.60 2.24 -3.40
C LYS A 66 8.39 2.62 -4.86
N SER A 67 8.81 1.75 -5.78
CA SER A 67 8.64 1.97 -7.22
C SER A 67 7.16 2.03 -7.63
N ILE A 68 6.35 1.08 -7.14
CA ILE A 68 4.90 1.04 -7.41
C ILE A 68 4.20 2.28 -6.86
N LEU A 69 4.49 2.65 -5.61
CA LEU A 69 3.86 3.79 -4.95
C LEU A 69 4.21 5.12 -5.66
N ALA A 70 5.48 5.29 -6.06
CA ALA A 70 5.92 6.44 -6.84
C ALA A 70 5.17 6.54 -8.19
N ASN A 71 5.08 5.44 -8.94
CA ASN A 71 4.35 5.43 -10.23
C ASN A 71 2.85 5.68 -10.05
N ALA A 72 2.23 5.08 -9.03
CA ALA A 72 0.82 5.28 -8.71
C ALA A 72 0.51 6.73 -8.36
N SER A 73 1.43 7.44 -7.70
CA SER A 73 1.26 8.84 -7.33
C SER A 73 1.06 9.77 -8.53
N ALA A 74 1.65 9.46 -9.69
CA ALA A 74 1.51 10.28 -10.91
C ALA A 74 0.07 10.29 -11.45
N ALA A 75 -0.66 9.19 -11.24
CA ALA A 75 -2.03 9.03 -11.68
C ALA A 75 -3.04 9.77 -10.79
N VAL A 76 -2.65 10.20 -9.58
CA VAL A 76 -3.52 10.89 -8.62
C VAL A 76 -3.73 12.32 -9.06
N ARG A 77 -4.97 12.79 -9.20
CA ARG A 77 -5.23 14.19 -9.53
C ARG A 77 -4.85 15.14 -8.38
N ARG A 78 -4.71 16.44 -8.67
CA ARG A 78 -4.59 17.46 -7.62
C ARG A 78 -5.83 17.47 -6.71
N GLY A 79 -5.63 17.52 -5.40
CA GLY A 79 -6.67 17.29 -4.40
C GLY A 79 -7.23 15.86 -4.36
N GLY A 80 -6.58 14.92 -5.05
CA GLY A 80 -6.90 13.49 -5.02
C GLY A 80 -6.19 12.77 -3.87
N ARG A 81 -6.58 11.53 -3.61
CA ARG A 81 -6.00 10.73 -2.52
C ARG A 81 -5.31 9.47 -3.02
N LEU A 82 -4.24 9.11 -2.34
CA LEU A 82 -3.47 7.89 -2.54
C LEU A 82 -3.48 7.10 -1.23
N ILE A 83 -3.86 5.82 -1.31
CA ILE A 83 -3.79 4.90 -0.19
C ILE A 83 -2.72 3.85 -0.49
N TYR A 84 -1.85 3.59 0.46
CA TYR A 84 -0.88 2.51 0.45
C TYR A 84 -1.25 1.48 1.51
N SER A 85 -1.26 0.19 1.16
CA SER A 85 -1.50 -0.89 2.12
C SER A 85 -0.60 -2.09 1.89
N THR A 86 -0.31 -2.81 2.98
CA THR A 86 0.37 -4.11 2.96
C THR A 86 -0.28 -5.05 3.98
N CYS A 87 -0.06 -6.36 3.81
CA CYS A 87 -0.31 -7.39 4.82
C CYS A 87 0.98 -7.86 5.52
N SER A 88 1.99 -6.99 5.55
CA SER A 88 3.26 -7.19 6.25
C SER A 88 3.28 -6.43 7.57
N VAL A 89 3.96 -6.97 8.57
CA VAL A 89 4.23 -6.25 9.83
C VAL A 89 5.62 -5.60 9.85
N GLU A 90 6.45 -5.83 8.84
CA GLU A 90 7.83 -5.34 8.78
C GLU A 90 7.89 -3.81 8.56
N PRO A 91 8.66 -3.05 9.35
CA PRO A 91 8.81 -1.60 9.17
C PRO A 91 9.39 -1.18 7.81
N GLU A 92 10.27 -1.99 7.25
CA GLU A 92 10.97 -1.78 5.98
C GLU A 92 9.98 -1.69 4.80
N GLU A 93 8.88 -2.44 4.90
CA GLU A 93 7.78 -2.47 3.92
C GLU A 93 6.68 -1.46 4.24
N ASN A 94 6.74 -0.78 5.38
CA ASN A 94 5.67 0.05 5.90
C ASN A 94 6.16 1.48 6.13
N GLU A 95 6.55 1.82 7.35
CA GLU A 95 6.97 3.17 7.74
C GLU A 95 8.13 3.68 6.87
N ASP A 96 9.06 2.82 6.46
CA ASP A 96 10.20 3.23 5.64
C ASP A 96 9.82 3.52 4.19
N VAL A 97 8.85 2.79 3.63
CA VAL A 97 8.27 3.10 2.31
C VAL A 97 7.53 4.44 2.37
N VAL A 98 6.74 4.67 3.41
CA VAL A 98 6.01 5.94 3.63
C VAL A 98 6.98 7.11 3.77
N ARG A 99 8.04 6.95 4.56
CA ARG A 99 9.07 7.96 4.78
C ARG A 99 9.82 8.29 3.50
N ASP A 100 10.22 7.28 2.73
CA ASP A 100 10.89 7.46 1.44
C ASP A 100 9.99 8.21 0.45
N PHE A 101 8.72 7.81 0.35
CA PHE A 101 7.73 8.45 -0.50
C PHE A 101 7.55 9.94 -0.16
N LEU A 102 7.27 10.27 1.10
CA LEU A 102 7.07 11.66 1.54
C LEU A 102 8.34 12.52 1.35
N SER A 103 9.53 11.93 1.45
CA SER A 103 10.79 12.65 1.21
C SER A 103 11.02 13.02 -0.26
N LYS A 104 10.44 12.26 -1.20
CA LYS A 104 10.62 12.42 -2.65
C LYS A 104 9.45 13.11 -3.34
N HIS A 105 8.29 13.18 -2.69
CA HIS A 105 7.05 13.68 -3.27
C HIS A 105 6.47 14.84 -2.43
N ALA A 106 7.13 16.00 -2.50
CA ALA A 106 6.78 17.19 -1.71
C ALA A 106 5.35 17.71 -1.93
N ASN A 107 4.71 17.35 -3.05
CA ASN A 107 3.33 17.71 -3.38
C ASN A 107 2.28 16.74 -2.79
N PHE A 108 2.70 15.83 -1.91
CA PHE A 108 1.85 14.95 -1.13
C PHE A 108 2.10 15.17 0.35
N HIS A 109 1.04 15.15 1.14
CA HIS A 109 1.11 15.16 2.59
C HIS A 109 0.34 13.96 3.17
N PRO A 110 0.75 13.46 4.34
CA PRO A 110 0.00 12.41 5.01
C PRO A 110 -1.38 12.92 5.43
N ILE A 111 -2.37 12.03 5.47
CA ILE A 111 -3.69 12.28 6.03
C ILE A 111 -4.03 11.17 7.02
N SER A 112 -4.70 11.53 8.11
CA SER A 112 -5.28 10.55 9.02
C SER A 112 -6.46 9.87 8.35
N LEU A 113 -6.49 8.55 8.42
CA LEU A 113 -7.60 7.74 7.94
C LEU A 113 -8.62 7.55 9.08
N ASP A 114 -9.91 7.55 8.74
CA ASP A 114 -10.96 7.28 9.70
C ASP A 114 -10.97 5.78 10.05
N ALA A 115 -10.58 5.48 11.29
CA ALA A 115 -10.50 4.12 11.82
C ALA A 115 -10.70 4.13 13.34
N PRO A 116 -11.08 2.99 13.95
CA PRO A 116 -11.06 2.85 15.41
C PRO A 116 -9.72 3.29 16.02
N VAL A 117 -9.78 4.01 17.14
CA VAL A 117 -8.60 4.59 17.82
C VAL A 117 -7.53 3.55 18.15
N ASP A 118 -7.93 2.32 18.46
CA ASP A 118 -7.01 1.22 18.79
C ASP A 118 -6.23 0.68 17.57
N LEU A 119 -6.60 1.10 16.35
CA LEU A 119 -5.90 0.79 15.11
C LEU A 119 -5.06 1.95 14.58
N GLN A 120 -5.32 3.17 15.05
CA GLN A 120 -4.57 4.34 14.59
C GLN A 120 -3.20 4.41 15.27
N THR A 121 -2.17 4.68 14.48
CA THR A 121 -0.82 4.96 14.97
C THR A 121 -0.67 6.46 15.27
N GLU A 122 0.39 6.82 16.00
CA GLU A 122 0.73 8.22 16.27
C GLU A 122 1.01 9.03 14.99
N SER A 123 1.41 8.37 13.90
CA SER A 123 1.66 9.00 12.60
C SER A 123 0.41 9.15 11.73
N GLY A 124 -0.77 8.76 12.23
CA GLY A 124 -2.04 8.82 11.49
C GLY A 124 -2.24 7.68 10.49
N THR A 125 -1.34 6.68 10.48
CA THR A 125 -1.54 5.43 9.73
C THR A 125 -2.43 4.47 10.51
N ILE A 126 -2.90 3.42 9.85
CA ILE A 126 -3.66 2.34 10.48
C ILE A 126 -2.76 1.11 10.55
N ARG A 127 -2.79 0.41 11.68
CA ARG A 127 -2.12 -0.89 11.83
C ARG A 127 -2.97 -1.86 12.64
N THR A 128 -3.08 -3.10 12.15
CA THR A 128 -3.64 -4.21 12.91
C THR A 128 -2.53 -5.16 13.35
N TRP A 129 -2.73 -5.80 14.50
CA TRP A 129 -1.83 -6.80 15.04
C TRP A 129 -2.60 -8.08 15.36
N PRO A 130 -2.13 -9.26 14.92
CA PRO A 130 -2.86 -10.49 15.16
C PRO A 130 -3.15 -10.78 16.63
N HIS A 131 -2.21 -10.47 17.50
CA HIS A 131 -2.33 -10.69 18.94
C HIS A 131 -3.23 -9.68 19.66
N ARG A 132 -3.59 -8.55 19.03
CA ARG A 132 -4.44 -7.51 19.64
C ARG A 132 -5.86 -7.54 19.12
N GLN A 133 -6.03 -7.71 17.81
CA GLN A 133 -7.35 -7.63 17.15
C GLN A 133 -7.89 -8.97 16.67
N GLN A 134 -7.19 -10.09 16.94
CA GLN A 134 -7.59 -11.43 16.51
C GLN A 134 -7.83 -11.56 14.99
N THR A 135 -7.20 -10.70 14.20
CA THR A 135 -7.22 -10.64 12.73
C THR A 135 -5.81 -10.84 12.17
N ASP A 136 -5.60 -10.66 10.87
CA ASP A 136 -4.24 -10.61 10.30
C ASP A 136 -3.60 -9.23 10.54
N GLY A 137 -2.28 -9.17 10.38
CA GLY A 137 -1.51 -7.94 10.45
C GLY A 137 -1.55 -7.18 9.13
N PHE A 138 -2.03 -5.95 9.18
CA PHE A 138 -2.12 -5.03 8.05
C PHE A 138 -1.58 -3.67 8.44
N PHE A 139 -1.11 -2.94 7.43
CA PHE A 139 -0.70 -1.56 7.53
C PHE A 139 -1.39 -0.75 6.42
N VAL A 140 -1.84 0.47 6.74
CA VAL A 140 -2.44 1.38 5.77
C VAL A 140 -1.97 2.82 6.02
N ALA A 141 -1.47 3.47 4.98
CA ALA A 141 -1.12 4.89 4.99
C ALA A 141 -1.93 5.67 3.94
N GLY A 142 -2.41 6.85 4.33
CA GLY A 142 -3.16 7.75 3.45
C GLY A 142 -2.37 9.00 3.12
N PHE A 143 -2.50 9.45 1.86
CA PHE A 143 -1.90 10.68 1.37
C PHE A 143 -2.92 11.50 0.58
N GLU A 144 -2.79 12.82 0.60
CA GLU A 144 -3.53 13.73 -0.29
C GLU A 144 -2.53 14.54 -1.13
N ARG A 145 -2.84 14.66 -2.43
CA ARG A 145 -2.06 15.48 -3.36
C ARG A 145 -2.53 16.92 -3.24
N GLU A 146 -1.59 17.86 -3.15
CA GLU A 146 -1.91 19.30 -3.12
C GLU A 146 -2.76 19.75 -4.32
N LYS A 147 -3.54 20.82 -4.12
CA LYS A 147 -4.50 21.36 -5.11
C LYS A 147 -3.84 22.16 -6.23
#